data_AF-A0A7J7YGU5-F1
#
_entry.id   AF-A0A7J7YGU5-F1
#
_cell.length_a   1.000
_cell.length_b   1.000
_cell.length_c   1.000
_cell.angle_alpha   90.00
_cell.angle_beta   90.00
_cell.angle_gamma   90.00
#
_symmetry.space_group_name_H-M   'P 1'
#
loop_
_entity.id
_entity.type
_entity.pdbx_description
1 polymer ?
#
loop_
_entity_poly.entity_id
_entity_poly.type
_entity_poly.pdbx_seq_one_letter_code
_entity_poly.pdbx_strand_id
1 'polypeptide(L)'
;MEPRMESCLAQVLQKDVGKRLQVGQELIDYFSDKQKSADLEHDQTMLDKLVDGLATSWVNSSNYKVVLLGMDILSALVTRLQDRFKAQIGTVLPSLIDRLGDAKDSVREQDQALLLKIMDQAANPQYVWDRMLGGFKHKNFRTREGTCVCLIATLNASGAHTLTLSKIVPHICNLLGDPNSQVRDAAINSLVEIYRHVGERVRADLSKKGLPQSRLNVIFTKFDEVQKSGNMIQSANAPTFWFSHSNQSNSFTCN
;
A
#
# COMPACT_ATOMS: atom_id res chain seq x y z
N MET A 1 19.87 -9.87 32.25
CA MET A 1 19.11 -8.60 32.25
C MET A 1 17.84 -8.89 31.49
N GLU A 2 16.66 -8.67 32.07
CA GLU A 2 15.41 -8.81 31.31
C GLU A 2 15.41 -7.80 30.15
N PRO A 3 15.00 -8.21 28.92
CA PRO A 3 14.86 -7.27 27.83
C PRO A 3 13.81 -6.24 28.19
N ARG A 4 14.18 -4.95 28.16
CA ARG A 4 13.30 -3.81 28.39
C ARG A 4 13.16 -2.99 27.12
N MET A 5 12.05 -2.25 26.99
CA MET A 5 11.80 -1.39 25.83
C MET A 5 12.96 -0.42 25.53
N GLU A 6 13.63 0.13 26.56
CA GLU A 6 14.82 0.98 26.40
C GLU A 6 15.98 0.28 25.68
N SER A 7 16.22 -1.00 26.01
CA SER A 7 17.24 -1.81 25.37
C SER A 7 16.88 -2.09 23.91
N CYS A 8 15.62 -2.39 23.63
CA CYS A 8 15.12 -2.60 22.27
C CYS A 8 15.27 -1.32 21.43
N LEU A 9 14.93 -0.15 21.99
CA LEU A 9 15.12 1.12 21.31
C LEU A 9 16.60 1.37 20.99
N ALA A 10 17.51 1.11 21.94
CA ALA A 10 18.95 1.25 21.69
C ALA A 10 19.43 0.33 20.54
N GLN A 11 18.93 -0.91 20.46
CA GLN A 11 19.22 -1.83 19.36
C GLN A 11 18.62 -1.41 18.02
N VAL A 12 17.50 -0.68 18.02
CA VAL A 12 16.92 -0.11 16.79
C VAL A 12 17.72 1.11 16.32
N LEU A 13 18.18 1.97 17.23
CA LEU A 13 18.88 3.21 16.90
C LEU A 13 20.35 3.02 16.50
N GLN A 14 20.98 1.91 16.91
CA GLN A 14 22.35 1.59 16.51
C GLN A 14 22.45 1.37 14.98
N LYS A 15 23.59 1.71 14.38
CA LYS A 15 23.78 1.76 12.92
C LYS A 15 24.66 0.64 12.34
N ASP A 16 25.20 -0.24 13.19
CA ASP A 16 26.06 -1.32 12.72
C ASP A 16 25.23 -2.42 12.03
N VAL A 17 25.51 -2.64 10.75
CA VAL A 17 24.76 -3.60 9.91
C VAL A 17 24.89 -5.02 10.46
N GLY A 18 26.08 -5.43 10.90
CA GLY A 18 26.32 -6.76 11.45
C GLY A 18 25.51 -6.98 12.72
N LYS A 19 25.52 -6.01 13.62
CA LYS A 19 24.75 -6.04 14.86
C LYS A 19 23.25 -6.05 14.59
N ARG A 20 22.75 -5.25 13.64
CA ARG A 20 21.32 -5.26 13.25
C ARG A 20 20.86 -6.64 12.80
N LEU A 21 21.65 -7.30 11.95
CA LEU A 21 21.36 -8.64 11.46
C LEU A 21 21.40 -9.70 12.56
N GLN A 22 22.20 -9.51 13.61
CA GLN A 22 22.24 -10.40 14.77
C GLN A 22 21.02 -10.22 15.68
N VAL A 23 20.64 -8.97 15.98
CA VAL A 23 19.62 -8.67 17.00
C VAL A 23 18.20 -8.57 16.47
N GLY A 24 18.00 -8.51 15.14
CA GLY A 24 16.65 -8.32 14.60
C GLY A 24 15.69 -9.46 14.93
N GLN A 25 16.15 -10.71 14.99
CA GLN A 25 15.32 -11.82 15.44
C GLN A 25 14.96 -11.68 16.93
N GLU A 26 15.91 -11.27 17.77
CA GLU A 26 15.66 -11.02 19.20
C GLU A 26 14.61 -9.92 19.41
N LEU A 27 14.62 -8.87 18.57
CA LEU A 27 13.60 -7.82 18.57
C LEU A 27 12.22 -8.38 18.20
N ILE A 28 12.13 -9.21 17.14
CA ILE A 28 10.89 -9.86 16.74
C ILE A 28 10.34 -10.74 17.87
N ASP A 29 11.20 -11.55 18.49
CA ASP A 29 10.82 -12.45 19.57
C ASP A 29 10.32 -11.66 20.79
N TYR A 30 10.95 -10.54 21.12
CA TYR A 30 10.51 -9.64 22.19
C TYR A 30 9.13 -9.06 21.91
N PHE A 31 8.89 -8.47 20.73
CA PHE A 31 7.59 -7.85 20.40
C PHE A 31 6.47 -8.88 20.22
N SER A 32 6.79 -10.10 19.84
CA SER A 32 5.81 -11.19 19.68
C SER A 32 5.38 -11.81 21.01
N ASP A 33 6.22 -11.71 22.05
CA ASP A 33 5.95 -12.24 23.37
C ASP A 33 5.30 -11.18 24.27
N LYS A 34 4.01 -11.36 24.59
CA LYS A 34 3.24 -10.41 25.42
C LYS A 34 3.74 -10.30 26.86
N GLN A 35 4.39 -11.34 27.39
CA GLN A 35 4.92 -11.31 28.76
C GLN A 35 6.23 -10.53 28.81
N LYS A 36 7.11 -10.72 27.81
CA LYS A 36 8.37 -9.99 27.72
C LYS A 36 8.16 -8.51 27.36
N SER A 37 7.25 -8.22 26.44
CA SER A 37 6.92 -6.87 25.99
C SER A 37 5.67 -6.28 26.67
N ALA A 38 5.51 -6.55 27.97
CA ALA A 38 4.42 -5.98 28.75
C ALA A 38 4.53 -4.45 28.86
N ASP A 39 5.75 -3.91 28.79
CA ASP A 39 6.11 -2.50 28.88
C ASP A 39 6.07 -1.73 27.54
N LEU A 40 5.75 -2.40 26.42
CA LEU A 40 5.80 -1.84 25.06
C LEU A 40 5.03 -0.52 24.90
N GLU A 41 3.87 -0.42 25.53
CA GLU A 41 2.94 0.72 25.39
C GLU A 41 2.95 1.64 26.63
N HIS A 42 3.87 1.42 27.59
CA HIS A 42 3.96 2.26 28.80
C HIS A 42 4.52 3.66 28.52
N ASP A 43 5.45 3.79 27.58
CA ASP A 43 6.00 5.07 27.12
C ASP A 43 5.76 5.23 25.62
N GLN A 44 4.72 6.01 25.28
CA GLN A 44 4.36 6.30 23.90
C GLN A 44 5.49 7.01 23.14
N THR A 45 6.26 7.89 23.80
CA THR A 45 7.38 8.60 23.16
C THR A 45 8.47 7.62 22.74
N MET A 46 8.71 6.60 23.57
CA MET A 46 9.70 5.55 23.27
C MET A 46 9.24 4.66 22.11
N LEU A 47 7.96 4.29 22.09
CA LEU A 47 7.37 3.53 20.99
C LEU A 47 7.42 4.31 19.67
N ASP A 48 7.08 5.60 19.69
CA ASP A 48 7.12 6.47 18.51
C ASP A 48 8.56 6.55 17.95
N LYS A 49 9.56 6.75 18.81
CA LYS A 49 10.98 6.76 18.42
C LYS A 49 11.44 5.40 17.88
N LEU A 50 10.93 4.31 18.42
CA LEU A 50 11.26 2.97 17.96
C LEU A 50 10.74 2.73 16.53
N VAL A 51 9.46 3.04 16.29
CA VAL A 51 8.85 2.88 14.97
C VAL A 51 9.48 3.83 13.95
N ASP A 52 9.75 5.07 14.34
CA ASP A 52 10.47 6.03 13.51
C ASP A 52 11.89 5.53 13.15
N GLY A 53 12.62 4.97 14.12
CA GLY A 53 13.94 4.39 13.87
C GLY A 53 13.90 3.21 12.88
N LEU A 54 12.89 2.34 12.98
CA LEU A 54 12.67 1.26 12.01
C LEU A 54 12.36 1.82 10.61
N ALA A 55 11.41 2.75 10.51
CA ALA A 55 11.00 3.34 9.23
C ALA A 55 12.14 4.12 8.55
N THR A 56 12.85 4.95 9.30
CA THR A 56 13.85 5.89 8.76
C THR A 56 15.23 5.27 8.60
N SER A 57 15.57 4.25 9.38
CA SER A 57 16.92 3.68 9.40
C SER A 57 17.02 2.23 8.97
N TRP A 58 16.01 1.40 9.23
CA TRP A 58 16.03 -0.02 8.83
C TRP A 58 15.42 -0.19 7.45
N VAL A 59 14.19 0.29 7.25
CA VAL A 59 13.46 0.20 5.97
C VAL A 59 14.19 0.99 4.87
N ASN A 60 14.83 2.11 5.20
CA ASN A 60 15.63 2.91 4.25
C ASN A 60 17.11 2.49 4.17
N SER A 61 17.49 1.35 4.76
CA SER A 61 18.86 0.85 4.71
C SER A 61 19.30 0.56 3.26
N SER A 62 20.59 0.75 2.98
CA SER A 62 21.20 0.31 1.72
C SER A 62 21.43 -1.20 1.68
N ASN A 63 21.41 -1.89 2.83
CA ASN A 63 21.53 -3.33 2.90
C ASN A 63 20.13 -3.96 2.90
N TYR A 64 19.78 -4.63 1.80
CA TYR A 64 18.44 -5.22 1.62
C TYR A 64 18.06 -6.22 2.72
N LYS A 65 19.01 -6.95 3.32
CA LYS A 65 18.70 -7.86 4.44
C LYS A 65 18.25 -7.11 5.69
N VAL A 66 18.82 -5.93 5.94
CA VAL A 66 18.38 -5.04 7.02
C VAL A 66 17.00 -4.46 6.72
N VAL A 67 16.69 -4.16 5.44
CA VAL A 67 15.36 -3.71 5.01
C VAL A 67 14.31 -4.78 5.30
N LEU A 68 14.53 -6.01 4.84
CA LEU A 68 13.63 -7.15 5.07
C LEU A 68 13.43 -7.37 6.58
N LEU A 69 14.52 -7.42 7.36
CA LEU A 69 14.44 -7.62 8.80
C LEU A 69 13.71 -6.46 9.52
N GLY A 70 13.88 -5.22 9.04
CA GLY A 70 13.14 -4.06 9.52
C GLY A 70 11.63 -4.18 9.25
N MET A 71 11.25 -4.68 8.08
CA MET A 71 9.85 -4.97 7.74
C MET A 71 9.28 -6.11 8.58
N ASP A 72 10.07 -7.14 8.91
CA ASP A 72 9.64 -8.22 9.81
C ASP A 72 9.39 -7.72 11.23
N ILE A 73 10.24 -6.82 11.75
CA ILE A 73 10.02 -6.18 13.06
C ILE A 73 8.75 -5.32 13.02
N LEU A 74 8.54 -4.51 11.97
CA LEU A 74 7.29 -3.75 11.78
C LEU A 74 6.08 -4.69 11.69
N SER A 75 6.20 -5.81 10.99
CA SER A 75 5.16 -6.84 10.88
C SER A 75 4.80 -7.43 12.24
N ALA A 76 5.79 -7.71 13.10
CA ALA A 76 5.56 -8.17 14.47
C ALA A 76 4.84 -7.11 15.31
N LEU A 77 5.22 -5.84 15.18
CA LEU A 77 4.55 -4.72 15.85
C LEU A 77 3.10 -4.54 15.39
N VAL A 78 2.81 -4.68 14.09
CA VAL A 78 1.44 -4.69 13.56
C VAL A 78 0.62 -5.81 14.21
N THR A 79 1.16 -7.03 14.31
CA THR A 79 0.47 -8.13 15.01
C THR A 79 0.26 -7.79 16.49
N ARG A 80 1.26 -7.23 17.16
CA ARG A 80 1.22 -6.99 18.61
C ARG A 80 0.26 -5.87 19.00
N LEU A 81 0.25 -4.79 18.23
CA LEU A 81 -0.48 -3.56 18.51
C LEU A 81 -1.87 -3.54 17.85
N GLN A 82 -2.09 -4.30 16.78
CA GLN A 82 -3.35 -4.32 16.03
C GLN A 82 -3.79 -2.89 15.65
N ASP A 83 -5.03 -2.52 15.95
CA ASP A 83 -5.64 -1.21 15.71
C ASP A 83 -4.87 -0.04 16.35
N ARG A 84 -4.13 -0.29 17.44
CA ARG A 84 -3.27 0.73 18.08
C ARG A 84 -2.08 1.13 17.21
N PHE A 85 -1.66 0.26 16.28
CA PHE A 85 -0.65 0.60 15.27
C PHE A 85 -1.11 1.70 14.31
N LYS A 86 -2.42 2.00 14.22
CA LYS A 86 -2.96 3.05 13.34
C LYS A 86 -2.32 4.41 13.54
N ALA A 87 -1.91 4.75 14.77
CA ALA A 87 -1.19 5.98 15.08
C ALA A 87 0.17 6.07 14.38
N GLN A 88 0.80 4.93 14.11
CA GLN A 88 2.14 4.82 13.52
C GLN A 88 2.14 4.75 11.99
N ILE A 89 0.98 4.54 11.37
CA ILE A 89 0.85 4.40 9.90
C ILE A 89 1.43 5.63 9.18
N GLY A 90 1.20 6.84 9.71
CA GLY A 90 1.74 8.06 9.11
C GLY A 90 3.27 8.11 9.10
N THR A 91 3.91 7.52 10.11
CA THR A 91 5.38 7.46 10.27
C THR A 91 6.01 6.47 9.29
N VAL A 92 5.41 5.28 9.12
CA VAL A 92 6.02 4.21 8.32
C VAL A 92 5.73 4.33 6.82
N LEU A 93 4.59 4.89 6.43
CA LEU A 93 4.13 4.86 5.04
C LEU A 93 5.09 5.49 4.03
N PRO A 94 5.76 6.65 4.29
CA PRO A 94 6.67 7.23 3.32
C PRO A 94 7.81 6.28 2.92
N SER A 95 8.41 5.57 3.88
CA SER A 95 9.48 4.61 3.61
C SER A 95 8.96 3.35 2.89
N LEU A 96 7.79 2.83 3.30
CA LEU A 96 7.17 1.69 2.63
C LEU A 96 6.81 2.02 1.17
N ILE A 97 6.17 3.17 0.91
CA ILE A 97 5.87 3.61 -0.45
C ILE A 97 7.13 3.68 -1.32
N ASP A 98 8.27 4.15 -0.79
CA ASP A 98 9.52 4.15 -1.55
C ASP A 98 10.02 2.72 -1.84
N ARG A 99 9.89 1.80 -0.87
CA ARG A 99 10.31 0.39 -0.99
C ARG A 99 9.47 -0.45 -1.95
N LEU A 100 8.26 -0.03 -2.31
CA LEU A 100 7.54 -0.59 -3.46
C LEU A 100 8.32 -0.45 -4.78
N GLY A 101 9.34 0.42 -4.83
CA GLY A 101 10.24 0.59 -5.96
C GLY A 101 11.66 0.06 -5.77
N ASP A 102 11.90 -0.78 -4.75
CA ASP A 102 13.23 -1.32 -4.45
C ASP A 102 13.79 -2.18 -5.60
N ALA A 103 15.12 -2.19 -5.73
CA ALA A 103 15.82 -2.95 -6.75
C ALA A 103 15.72 -4.47 -6.54
N LYS A 104 15.44 -4.93 -5.31
CA LYS A 104 15.25 -6.35 -4.98
C LYS A 104 13.77 -6.70 -4.96
N ASP A 105 13.41 -7.71 -5.74
CA ASP A 105 12.04 -8.21 -5.82
C ASP A 105 11.52 -8.65 -4.45
N SER A 106 12.35 -9.35 -3.66
CA SER A 106 12.01 -9.78 -2.31
C SER A 106 11.65 -8.62 -1.37
N VAL A 107 12.27 -7.44 -1.55
CA VAL A 107 11.92 -6.24 -0.76
C VAL A 107 10.55 -5.73 -1.17
N ARG A 108 10.27 -5.64 -2.48
CA ARG A 108 8.97 -5.16 -2.98
C ARG A 108 7.83 -6.10 -2.57
N GLU A 109 8.06 -7.40 -2.62
CA GLU A 109 7.08 -8.43 -2.23
C GLU A 109 6.77 -8.38 -0.73
N GLN A 110 7.80 -8.29 0.13
CA GLN A 110 7.61 -8.21 1.58
C GLN A 110 6.98 -6.87 2.00
N ASP A 111 7.34 -5.78 1.33
CA ASP A 111 6.74 -4.47 1.54
C ASP A 111 5.24 -4.47 1.20
N GLN A 112 4.87 -5.04 0.04
CA GLN A 112 3.46 -5.22 -0.33
C GLN A 112 2.72 -6.09 0.70
N ALA A 113 3.32 -7.20 1.15
CA ALA A 113 2.72 -8.06 2.16
C ALA A 113 2.50 -7.31 3.50
N LEU A 114 3.46 -6.48 3.92
CA LEU A 114 3.35 -5.66 5.12
C LEU A 114 2.26 -4.60 4.98
N LEU A 115 2.17 -3.91 3.83
CA LEU A 115 1.12 -2.93 3.56
C LEU A 115 -0.28 -3.58 3.61
N LEU A 116 -0.45 -4.76 3.02
CA LEU A 116 -1.72 -5.50 3.10
C LEU A 116 -2.03 -5.92 4.54
N LYS A 117 -1.03 -6.34 5.32
CA LYS A 117 -1.21 -6.67 6.73
C LYS A 117 -1.63 -5.46 7.58
N ILE A 118 -1.07 -4.28 7.31
CA ILE A 118 -1.49 -3.03 7.95
C ILE A 118 -2.95 -2.73 7.62
N MET A 119 -3.37 -2.94 6.37
CA MET A 119 -4.77 -2.77 5.91
C MET A 119 -5.76 -3.81 6.47
N ASP A 120 -5.26 -4.92 7.02
CA ASP A 120 -6.06 -5.99 7.62
C ASP A 120 -6.18 -5.82 9.14
N GLN A 121 -5.05 -5.54 9.81
CA GLN A 121 -4.95 -5.63 11.28
C GLN A 121 -4.89 -4.28 11.99
N ALA A 122 -4.40 -3.22 11.34
CA ALA A 122 -4.17 -1.92 11.97
C ALA A 122 -5.15 -0.83 11.55
N ALA A 123 -5.56 -0.83 10.28
CA ALA A 123 -6.55 0.08 9.75
C ALA A 123 -7.24 -0.56 8.54
N ASN A 124 -8.35 -0.02 8.05
CA ASN A 124 -8.98 -0.52 6.83
C ASN A 124 -8.20 -0.10 5.56
N PRO A 125 -8.42 -0.77 4.41
CA PRO A 125 -7.78 -0.44 3.14
C PRO A 125 -7.92 1.04 2.74
N GLN A 126 -9.12 1.62 2.86
CA GLN A 126 -9.37 3.02 2.50
C GLN A 126 -8.46 3.99 3.26
N TYR A 127 -8.29 3.80 4.57
CA TYR A 127 -7.47 4.69 5.41
C TYR A 127 -6.01 4.74 4.96
N VAL A 128 -5.47 3.59 4.56
CA VAL A 128 -4.09 3.47 4.07
C VAL A 128 -3.99 4.04 2.65
N TRP A 129 -4.92 3.70 1.77
CA TRP A 129 -4.94 4.18 0.39
C TRP A 129 -5.08 5.70 0.26
N ASP A 130 -5.86 6.35 1.14
CA ASP A 130 -5.96 7.81 1.21
C ASP A 130 -4.58 8.50 1.44
N ARG A 131 -3.63 7.77 2.04
CA ARG A 131 -2.26 8.25 2.32
C ARG A 131 -1.22 7.75 1.31
N MET A 132 -1.54 6.70 0.55
CA MET A 132 -0.64 6.12 -0.46
C MET A 132 -0.78 6.73 -1.86
N LEU A 133 -1.77 7.59 -2.12
CA LEU A 133 -2.00 8.18 -3.47
C LEU A 133 -0.77 8.90 -4.06
N GLY A 134 0.14 9.39 -3.21
CA GLY A 134 1.42 9.97 -3.63
C GLY A 134 2.32 9.00 -4.40
N GLY A 135 2.20 7.68 -4.17
CA GLY A 135 2.98 6.63 -4.84
C GLY A 135 2.80 6.63 -6.36
N PHE A 136 1.59 6.95 -6.86
CA PHE A 136 1.33 7.08 -8.30
C PHE A 136 2.09 8.23 -8.96
N LYS A 137 2.62 9.19 -8.19
CA LYS A 137 3.39 10.33 -8.70
C LYS A 137 4.87 10.26 -8.31
N HIS A 138 5.33 9.12 -7.80
CA HIS A 138 6.69 8.98 -7.31
C HIS A 138 7.73 9.13 -8.44
N LYS A 139 8.90 9.70 -8.14
CA LYS A 139 9.97 9.92 -9.13
C LYS A 139 10.52 8.60 -9.71
N ASN A 140 10.61 7.56 -8.88
CA ASN A 140 11.07 6.24 -9.30
C ASN A 140 9.93 5.50 -10.01
N PHE A 141 10.16 5.09 -11.26
CA PHE A 141 9.15 4.39 -12.05
C PHE A 141 8.73 3.07 -11.41
N ARG A 142 9.67 2.35 -10.73
CA ARG A 142 9.37 1.10 -10.04
C ARG A 142 8.39 1.30 -8.89
N THR A 143 8.43 2.44 -8.22
CA THR A 143 7.45 2.77 -7.18
C THR A 143 6.06 3.02 -7.77
N ARG A 144 5.98 3.72 -8.91
CA ARG A 144 4.70 3.95 -9.60
C ARG A 144 4.08 2.64 -10.07
N GLU A 145 4.90 1.78 -10.68
CA GLU A 145 4.55 0.40 -11.04
C GLU A 145 4.12 -0.41 -9.80
N GLY A 146 4.94 -0.44 -8.75
CA GLY A 146 4.67 -1.15 -7.50
C GLY A 146 3.40 -0.67 -6.80
N THR A 147 3.05 0.61 -6.92
CA THR A 147 1.77 1.15 -6.42
C THR A 147 0.58 0.55 -7.18
N CYS A 148 0.66 0.43 -8.52
CA CYS A 148 -0.35 -0.26 -9.33
C CYS A 148 -0.49 -1.75 -8.95
N VAL A 149 0.64 -2.43 -8.74
CA VAL A 149 0.65 -3.85 -8.32
C VAL A 149 0.07 -4.01 -6.91
N CYS A 150 0.40 -3.11 -5.98
CA CYS A 150 -0.17 -3.11 -4.63
C CYS A 150 -1.69 -2.88 -4.64
N LEU A 151 -2.21 -2.06 -5.57
CA LEU A 151 -3.65 -1.89 -5.75
C LEU A 151 -4.33 -3.18 -6.20
N ILE A 152 -3.75 -3.87 -7.19
CA ILE A 152 -4.23 -5.19 -7.64
C ILE A 152 -4.26 -6.18 -6.47
N ALA A 153 -3.18 -6.22 -5.67
CA ALA A 153 -3.11 -7.09 -4.51
C ALA A 153 -4.16 -6.73 -3.44
N THR A 154 -4.42 -5.43 -3.22
CA THR A 154 -5.47 -4.97 -2.29
C THR A 154 -6.86 -5.39 -2.77
N LEU A 155 -7.15 -5.25 -4.06
CA LEU A 155 -8.43 -5.65 -4.65
C LEU A 155 -8.68 -7.15 -4.47
N ASN A 156 -7.66 -7.96 -4.72
CA ASN A 156 -7.74 -9.41 -4.54
C ASN A 156 -7.89 -9.83 -3.06
N ALA A 157 -7.19 -9.15 -2.15
CA ALA A 157 -7.21 -9.48 -0.72
C ALA A 157 -8.49 -9.01 0.00
N SER A 158 -8.93 -7.77 -0.26
CA SER A 158 -10.00 -7.12 0.51
C SER A 158 -11.27 -6.84 -0.31
N GLY A 159 -11.21 -6.96 -1.64
CA GLY A 159 -12.32 -6.66 -2.53
C GLY A 159 -12.54 -5.17 -2.78
N ALA A 160 -13.08 -4.85 -3.96
CA ALA A 160 -13.31 -3.47 -4.41
C ALA A 160 -14.22 -2.62 -3.51
N HIS A 161 -15.12 -3.23 -2.73
CA HIS A 161 -16.05 -2.51 -1.87
C HIS A 161 -15.36 -1.81 -0.69
N THR A 162 -14.12 -2.19 -0.37
CA THR A 162 -13.30 -1.55 0.67
C THR A 162 -12.60 -0.27 0.21
N LEU A 163 -12.69 0.05 -1.09
CA LEU A 163 -12.02 1.20 -1.71
C LEU A 163 -13.01 2.11 -2.44
N THR A 164 -12.78 3.41 -2.30
CA THR A 164 -13.42 4.47 -3.08
C THR A 164 -12.68 4.61 -4.40
N LEU A 165 -12.92 3.67 -5.31
CA LEU A 165 -12.18 3.57 -6.57
C LEU A 165 -12.27 4.82 -7.45
N SER A 166 -13.35 5.61 -7.34
CA SER A 166 -13.48 6.89 -8.04
C SER A 166 -12.40 7.91 -7.67
N LYS A 167 -11.79 7.81 -6.47
CA LYS A 167 -10.62 8.62 -6.07
C LYS A 167 -9.31 8.10 -6.65
N ILE A 168 -9.19 6.79 -6.88
CA ILE A 168 -7.94 6.13 -7.28
C ILE A 168 -7.80 6.09 -8.81
N VAL A 169 -8.88 5.77 -9.53
CA VAL A 169 -8.88 5.61 -11.00
C VAL A 169 -8.29 6.82 -11.75
N PRO A 170 -8.54 8.09 -11.37
CA PRO A 170 -7.89 9.24 -12.03
C PRO A 170 -6.35 9.19 -11.99
N HIS A 171 -5.76 8.68 -10.90
CA HIS A 171 -4.31 8.52 -10.79
C HIS A 171 -3.79 7.45 -11.76
N ILE A 172 -4.50 6.32 -11.88
CA ILE A 172 -4.16 5.24 -12.83
C ILE A 172 -4.28 5.73 -14.27
N CYS A 173 -5.32 6.53 -14.57
CA CYS A 173 -5.51 7.10 -15.91
C CYS A 173 -4.34 7.98 -16.34
N ASN A 174 -3.75 8.74 -15.41
CA ASN A 174 -2.54 9.52 -15.69
C ASN A 174 -1.35 8.63 -16.04
N LEU A 175 -1.21 7.47 -15.38
CA LEU A 175 -0.14 6.51 -15.62
C LEU A 175 -0.24 5.79 -16.97
N LEU A 176 -1.38 5.81 -17.64
CA LEU A 176 -1.49 5.30 -19.02
C LEU A 176 -0.61 6.10 -20.01
N GLY A 177 -0.20 7.31 -19.64
CA GLY A 177 0.74 8.14 -20.39
C GLY A 177 2.15 8.19 -19.81
N ASP A 178 2.51 7.31 -18.88
CA ASP A 178 3.82 7.33 -18.23
C ASP A 178 4.97 7.14 -19.24
N PRO A 179 6.12 7.81 -19.09
CA PRO A 179 7.28 7.61 -19.97
C PRO A 179 7.79 6.16 -19.94
N ASN A 180 7.67 5.46 -18.83
CA ASN A 180 8.12 4.08 -18.69
C ASN A 180 7.02 3.08 -19.11
N SER A 181 7.35 2.11 -19.96
CA SER A 181 6.40 1.11 -20.46
C SER A 181 5.84 0.20 -19.35
N GLN A 182 6.67 -0.22 -18.39
CA GLN A 182 6.24 -1.10 -17.30
C GLN A 182 5.16 -0.42 -16.44
N VAL A 183 5.28 0.89 -16.23
CA VAL A 183 4.25 1.66 -15.51
C VAL A 183 2.94 1.73 -16.31
N ARG A 184 3.01 1.92 -17.63
CA ARG A 184 1.81 1.91 -18.49
C ARG A 184 1.13 0.54 -18.48
N ASP A 185 1.91 -0.53 -18.55
CA ASP A 185 1.40 -1.90 -18.52
C ASP A 185 0.75 -2.23 -17.17
N ALA A 186 1.40 -1.84 -16.07
CA ALA A 186 0.84 -1.99 -14.72
C ALA A 186 -0.45 -1.18 -14.54
N ALA A 187 -0.53 0.04 -15.09
CA ALA A 187 -1.74 0.85 -15.05
C ALA A 187 -2.90 0.21 -15.82
N ILE A 188 -2.64 -0.35 -17.01
CA ILE A 188 -3.64 -1.11 -17.77
C ILE A 188 -4.10 -2.33 -16.95
N ASN A 189 -3.16 -3.09 -16.37
CA ASN A 189 -3.49 -4.25 -15.54
C ASN A 189 -4.32 -3.87 -14.30
N SER A 190 -4.04 -2.73 -13.65
CA SER A 190 -4.87 -2.24 -12.55
C SER A 190 -6.29 -1.90 -13.00
N LEU A 191 -6.48 -1.28 -14.18
CA LEU A 191 -7.82 -1.02 -14.71
C LEU A 191 -8.57 -2.32 -15.05
N VAL A 192 -7.86 -3.32 -15.59
CA VAL A 192 -8.41 -4.65 -15.86
C VAL A 192 -8.84 -5.34 -14.58
N GLU A 193 -8.03 -5.28 -13.52
CA GLU A 193 -8.40 -5.86 -12.23
C GLU A 193 -9.60 -5.14 -11.61
N ILE A 194 -9.62 -3.80 -11.65
CA ILE A 194 -10.79 -3.02 -11.22
C ILE A 194 -12.04 -3.45 -12.01
N TYR A 195 -11.93 -3.64 -13.32
CA TYR A 195 -13.02 -4.12 -14.15
C TYR A 195 -13.49 -5.53 -13.74
N ARG A 196 -12.59 -6.46 -13.43
CA ARG A 196 -12.94 -7.81 -12.93
C ARG A 196 -13.82 -7.76 -11.68
N HIS A 197 -13.55 -6.83 -10.77
CA HIS A 197 -14.32 -6.67 -9.54
C HIS A 197 -15.61 -5.86 -9.71
N VAL A 198 -15.63 -4.86 -10.60
CA VAL A 198 -16.69 -3.82 -10.65
C VAL A 198 -17.59 -3.94 -11.87
N GLY A 199 -17.08 -4.43 -13.00
CA GLY A 199 -17.76 -4.60 -14.27
C GLY A 199 -17.90 -3.32 -15.10
N GLU A 200 -18.92 -3.30 -15.95
CA GLU A 200 -19.17 -2.27 -16.98
C GLU A 200 -19.22 -0.82 -16.47
N ARG A 201 -19.47 -0.61 -15.18
CA ARG A 201 -19.39 0.73 -14.56
C ARG A 201 -18.03 1.39 -14.78
N VAL A 202 -16.95 0.60 -14.78
CA VAL A 202 -15.58 1.09 -15.01
C VAL A 202 -15.43 1.55 -16.46
N ARG A 203 -15.96 0.79 -17.43
CA ARG A 203 -15.95 1.15 -18.85
C ARG A 203 -16.63 2.51 -19.05
N ALA A 204 -17.83 2.68 -18.48
CA ALA A 204 -18.60 3.93 -18.58
C ALA A 204 -17.89 5.14 -17.96
N ASP A 205 -17.19 4.96 -16.83
CA ASP A 205 -16.40 6.04 -16.20
C ASP A 205 -15.19 6.41 -17.06
N LEU A 206 -14.45 5.43 -17.59
CA LEU A 206 -13.29 5.68 -18.45
C LEU A 206 -13.65 6.42 -19.74
N SER A 207 -14.78 6.10 -20.37
CA SER A 207 -15.26 6.81 -21.56
C SER A 207 -15.49 8.31 -21.34
N LYS A 208 -15.75 8.73 -20.09
CA LYS A 208 -16.00 10.14 -19.74
C LYS A 208 -14.74 10.92 -19.36
N LYS A 209 -13.58 10.27 -19.23
CA LYS A 209 -12.33 10.90 -18.76
C LYS A 209 -11.48 11.54 -19.85
N GLY A 210 -11.96 11.58 -21.10
CA GLY A 210 -11.23 12.23 -22.21
C GLY A 210 -9.91 11.55 -22.58
N LEU A 211 -9.78 10.24 -22.33
CA LEU A 211 -8.60 9.47 -22.74
C LEU A 211 -8.55 9.33 -24.27
N PRO A 212 -7.35 9.30 -24.88
CA PRO A 212 -7.21 9.03 -26.31
C PRO A 212 -7.89 7.73 -26.73
N GLN A 213 -8.62 7.76 -27.85
CA GLN A 213 -9.40 6.60 -28.33
C GLN A 213 -8.54 5.34 -28.51
N SER A 214 -7.29 5.50 -28.97
CA SER A 214 -6.34 4.38 -29.10
C SER A 214 -6.08 3.66 -27.77
N ARG A 215 -6.00 4.40 -26.66
CA ARG A 215 -5.80 3.82 -25.31
C ARG A 215 -7.08 3.15 -24.82
N LEU A 216 -8.24 3.79 -25.02
CA LEU A 216 -9.53 3.21 -24.68
C LEU A 216 -9.75 1.88 -25.41
N ASN A 217 -9.42 1.81 -26.70
CA ASN A 217 -9.54 0.57 -27.47
C ASN A 217 -8.72 -0.57 -26.85
N VAL A 218 -7.45 -0.33 -26.51
CA VAL A 218 -6.59 -1.35 -25.87
C VAL A 218 -7.18 -1.83 -24.54
N ILE A 219 -7.64 -0.91 -23.70
CA ILE A 219 -8.23 -1.25 -22.39
C ILE A 219 -9.53 -2.03 -22.57
N PHE A 220 -10.41 -1.59 -23.48
CA PHE A 220 -11.70 -2.21 -23.71
C PHE A 220 -11.59 -3.59 -24.36
N THR A 221 -10.61 -3.80 -25.25
CA THR A 221 -10.30 -5.14 -25.75
C THR A 221 -9.93 -6.10 -24.61
N LYS A 222 -9.11 -5.65 -23.64
CA LYS A 222 -8.78 -6.47 -22.46
C LYS A 222 -10.00 -6.70 -21.56
N PHE A 223 -10.90 -5.73 -21.43
CA PHE A 223 -12.16 -5.93 -20.69
C PHE A 223 -13.03 -6.99 -21.36
N ASP A 224 -13.13 -6.97 -22.69
CA ASP A 224 -13.87 -7.97 -23.46
C ASP A 224 -13.25 -9.37 -23.31
N GLU A 225 -11.92 -9.48 -23.30
CA GLU A 225 -11.20 -10.74 -23.05
C GLU A 225 -11.50 -11.32 -21.65
N VAL A 226 -11.47 -10.46 -20.63
CA VAL A 226 -11.83 -10.84 -19.26
C VAL A 226 -13.28 -11.33 -19.18
N GLN A 227 -14.20 -10.63 -19.84
CA GLN A 227 -15.62 -11.00 -19.86
C GLN A 227 -15.85 -12.34 -20.57
N LYS A 228 -15.21 -12.55 -21.73
CA LYS A 228 -15.30 -13.79 -22.51
C LYS A 228 -14.70 -14.99 -21.78
N SER A 229 -13.64 -14.78 -21.02
CA SER A 229 -12.97 -15.85 -20.26
C SER A 229 -13.71 -16.25 -18.97
N GLY A 230 -14.80 -15.56 -18.61
CA GLY A 230 -15.53 -15.84 -17.37
C GLY A 230 -14.76 -15.47 -16.09
N ASN A 231 -13.64 -14.73 -16.21
CA ASN A 231 -12.75 -14.37 -15.10
C ASN A 231 -13.23 -13.18 -14.25
N MET A 232 -14.53 -12.90 -14.29
CA MET A 232 -15.18 -11.84 -13.50
C MET A 232 -15.33 -12.29 -12.04
N ILE A 233 -15.04 -11.40 -11.09
CA ILE A 233 -15.11 -11.70 -9.65
C ILE A 233 -16.47 -11.30 -9.05
N GLN A 234 -17.21 -10.37 -9.68
CA GLN A 234 -18.52 -9.84 -9.26
C GLN A 234 -18.74 -9.88 -7.73
N SER A 235 -18.19 -8.89 -7.02
CA SER A 235 -18.52 -8.74 -5.59
C SER A 235 -20.02 -8.50 -5.46
N ALA A 236 -20.75 -9.45 -4.85
CA ALA A 236 -22.21 -9.54 -4.85
C ALA A 236 -22.95 -8.33 -4.25
N ASN A 237 -22.27 -7.30 -3.72
CA ASN A 237 -22.87 -6.11 -3.12
C ASN A 237 -21.95 -4.89 -3.22
N ALA A 238 -21.67 -4.36 -4.41
CA ALA A 238 -21.01 -3.06 -4.54
C ALA A 238 -22.08 -1.94 -4.47
N PRO A 239 -22.24 -1.21 -3.34
CA PRO A 239 -23.28 -0.20 -3.19
C PRO A 239 -23.07 0.96 -4.17
N THR A 240 -24.15 1.69 -4.42
CA THR A 240 -24.40 2.78 -5.39
C THR A 240 -23.47 4.01 -5.32
N PHE A 241 -22.34 3.95 -4.61
CA PHE A 241 -21.45 5.09 -4.34
C PHE A 241 -20.60 5.58 -5.51
N TRP A 242 -20.67 4.95 -6.69
CA TRP A 242 -19.94 5.39 -7.88
C TRP A 242 -20.38 6.79 -8.39
N PHE A 243 -21.58 7.27 -8.05
CA PHE A 243 -22.14 8.50 -8.62
C PHE A 243 -22.25 9.70 -7.68
N SER A 244 -21.89 9.61 -6.40
CA SER A 244 -22.23 10.69 -5.46
C SER A 244 -21.36 11.96 -5.55
N HIS A 245 -20.28 11.98 -6.35
CA HIS A 245 -19.36 13.14 -6.36
C HIS A 245 -18.97 13.65 -7.76
N SER A 246 -19.51 13.11 -8.85
CA SER A 246 -19.25 13.62 -10.20
C SER A 246 -20.25 14.69 -10.67
N ASN A 247 -21.20 15.09 -9.83
CA ASN A 247 -22.30 15.99 -10.20
C ASN A 247 -22.44 17.26 -9.35
N GLN A 248 -21.34 17.79 -8.78
CA GLN A 248 -21.33 19.12 -8.16
C GLN A 248 -20.25 20.02 -8.78
N SER A 249 -20.37 20.27 -10.08
CA SER A 249 -19.72 21.42 -10.72
C SER A 249 -20.36 21.66 -12.08
N ASN A 250 -21.62 22.13 -12.08
CA ASN A 250 -22.20 22.96 -13.15
C ASN A 250 -23.66 23.31 -12.83
N SER A 251 -23.86 24.36 -12.04
CA SER A 251 -25.08 25.17 -12.07
C SER A 251 -24.92 26.46 -11.26
N PHE A 252 -24.12 27.39 -11.78
CA PHE A 252 -24.32 28.81 -11.50
C PHE A 252 -24.07 29.62 -12.76
N THR A 253 -25.14 29.77 -13.55
CA THR A 253 -25.33 30.91 -14.45
C THR A 253 -26.80 31.34 -14.42
N CYS A 254 -27.00 32.65 -14.23
CA CYS A 254 -28.19 33.47 -14.47
C CYS A 254 -29.54 33.05 -13.87
N ASN A 255 -29.97 33.78 -12.85
CA ASN A 255 -30.92 34.89 -12.98
C ASN A 255 -30.81 35.83 -11.77
#